data_AF-A0A6I9XWL8-F1
#
_entry.id   AF-A0A6I9XWL8-F1
#
_cell.length_a   1.000
_cell.length_b   1.000
_cell.length_c   1.000
_cell.angle_alpha   90.00
_cell.angle_beta   90.00
_cell.angle_gamma   90.00
#
_symmetry.space_group_name_H-M   'P 1'
#
loop_
_entity.id
_entity.type
_entity.pdbx_description
1 polymer ?
#
loop_
_entity_poly.entity_id
_entity_poly.type
_entity_poly.pdbx_seq_one_letter_code
_entity_poly.pdbx_strand_id
1 'polypeptide(L)'
;MSCNMDPCFRWHTESWNECSASCGGGTQKRPVQCIRVDDHGTKEENWCEQETKPPDSQRCNLQKCVKNIGSPCSKDRLSMNFCEKVRDIGRCSAPSVRIQCCQTCKRSLAASTMEREN
;
A
#
# COMPACT_ATOMS: atom_id res chain seq x y z
N MET A 1 -37.21 -4.36 46.54
CA MET A 1 -36.79 -3.56 45.38
C MET A 1 -35.66 -4.34 44.71
N SER A 2 -35.95 -4.93 43.56
CA SER A 2 -34.98 -5.73 42.80
C SER A 2 -34.82 -5.06 41.44
N CYS A 3 -33.59 -4.66 41.12
CA CYS A 3 -33.28 -3.88 39.94
C CYS A 3 -32.93 -4.83 38.79
N ASN A 4 -33.59 -4.64 37.65
CA ASN A 4 -33.28 -5.12 36.30
C ASN A 4 -33.17 -6.66 36.12
N MET A 5 -34.29 -7.26 35.73
CA MET A 5 -34.40 -8.63 35.20
C MET A 5 -34.36 -8.64 33.65
N ASP A 6 -33.84 -7.59 33.02
CA ASP A 6 -33.72 -7.53 31.56
C ASP A 6 -32.29 -7.92 31.13
N PRO A 7 -32.15 -8.79 30.12
CA PRO A 7 -30.85 -9.21 29.62
C PRO A 7 -30.03 -8.01 29.11
N CYS A 8 -28.77 -7.92 29.56
CA CYS A 8 -27.87 -6.84 29.12
C CYS A 8 -27.24 -7.21 27.76
N PHE A 9 -27.47 -6.40 26.74
CA PHE A 9 -26.86 -6.54 25.42
C PHE A 9 -25.88 -5.41 25.14
N ARG A 10 -24.76 -5.72 24.48
CA ARG A 10 -23.76 -4.72 24.08
C ARG A 10 -23.12 -5.05 22.75
N TRP A 11 -22.65 -4.02 22.05
CA TRP A 11 -21.79 -4.20 20.89
C TRP A 11 -20.44 -4.78 21.30
N HIS A 12 -20.05 -5.86 20.64
CA HIS A 12 -18.74 -6.49 20.75
C HIS A 12 -18.02 -6.40 19.41
N THR A 13 -16.75 -5.99 19.45
CA THR A 13 -15.91 -5.90 18.25
C THR A 13 -14.68 -6.76 18.39
N GLU A 14 -14.34 -7.47 17.32
CA GLU A 14 -13.07 -8.17 17.22
C GLU A 14 -11.97 -7.27 16.63
N SER A 15 -10.76 -7.81 16.54
CA SER A 15 -9.64 -7.16 15.88
C SER A 15 -9.93 -6.87 14.41
N TRP A 16 -9.30 -5.83 13.89
CA TRP A 16 -9.31 -5.53 12.45
C TRP A 16 -8.61 -6.62 11.67
N ASN A 17 -9.16 -6.95 10.51
CA ASN A 17 -8.49 -7.79 9.52
C ASN A 17 -7.33 -7.04 8.87
N GLU A 18 -6.60 -7.73 8.00
CA GLU A 18 -5.54 -7.11 7.22
C GLU A 18 -6.08 -6.04 6.28
N CYS A 19 -5.36 -4.93 6.20
CA CYS A 19 -5.67 -3.86 5.27
C CYS A 19 -5.58 -4.33 3.82
N SER A 20 -6.57 -4.00 3.01
CA SER A 20 -6.62 -4.35 1.57
C SER A 20 -5.47 -3.76 0.72
N ALA A 21 -4.72 -2.79 1.24
CA ALA A 21 -3.54 -2.24 0.59
C ALA A 21 -2.43 -2.00 1.62
N SER A 22 -1.17 -2.26 1.26
CA SER A 22 -0.01 -2.02 2.12
C SER A 22 0.49 -0.56 2.11
N CYS A 23 -0.02 0.27 1.20
CA CYS A 23 0.25 1.71 1.09
C CYS A 23 -0.84 2.38 0.23
N GLY A 24 -0.83 3.71 0.18
CA GLY A 24 -1.70 4.50 -0.70
C GLY A 24 -3.14 4.64 -0.21
N GLY A 25 -3.43 4.09 0.97
CA GLY A 25 -4.77 3.98 1.52
C GLY A 25 -5.47 2.72 1.05
N GLY A 26 -5.79 1.86 2.01
CA GLY A 26 -6.72 0.74 1.85
C GLY A 26 -7.86 0.83 2.86
N THR A 27 -8.64 -0.24 2.90
CA THR A 27 -9.73 -0.45 3.85
C THR A 27 -9.51 -1.76 4.60
N GLN A 28 -9.73 -1.74 5.91
CA GLN A 28 -9.80 -2.91 6.77
C GLN A 28 -11.19 -2.98 7.42
N LYS A 29 -11.64 -4.20 7.68
CA LYS A 29 -12.91 -4.54 8.30
C LYS A 29 -12.71 -5.26 9.61
N ARG A 30 -13.70 -5.20 10.49
CA ARG A 30 -13.74 -6.03 11.71
C ARG A 30 -15.14 -6.59 11.93
N PRO A 31 -15.26 -7.78 12.54
CA PRO A 31 -16.54 -8.27 13.05
C PRO A 31 -17.10 -7.32 14.12
N VAL A 32 -18.38 -6.98 13.98
CA VAL A 32 -19.17 -6.22 14.97
C VAL A 32 -20.45 -7.01 15.22
N GLN A 33 -20.63 -7.50 16.44
CA GLN A 33 -21.72 -8.38 16.82
C GLN A 33 -22.38 -7.86 18.09
N CYS A 34 -23.70 -7.91 18.16
CA CYS A 34 -24.42 -7.69 19.40
C CYS A 34 -24.40 -8.98 20.20
N ILE A 35 -23.94 -8.91 21.45
CA ILE A 35 -23.85 -10.08 22.33
C ILE A 35 -24.58 -9.84 23.65
N ARG A 36 -25.17 -10.90 24.19
CA ARG A 36 -25.69 -10.92 25.55
C ARG A 36 -24.54 -11.09 26.55
N VAL A 37 -24.42 -10.17 27.49
CA VAL A 37 -23.33 -10.16 28.48
C VAL A 37 -23.47 -11.31 29.48
N ASP A 38 -24.70 -11.68 29.81
CA ASP A 38 -25.01 -12.64 30.88
C ASP A 38 -24.90 -14.11 30.44
N ASP A 39 -24.91 -14.37 29.13
CA ASP A 39 -24.97 -15.72 28.55
C ASP A 39 -23.74 -16.03 27.71
N HIS A 40 -22.55 -15.85 28.30
CA HIS A 40 -21.26 -16.17 27.66
C HIS A 40 -21.03 -15.52 26.26
N GLY A 41 -21.77 -14.47 25.91
CA GLY A 41 -21.65 -13.80 24.62
C GLY A 41 -22.50 -14.38 23.48
N THR A 42 -23.65 -14.99 23.77
CA THR A 42 -24.64 -15.39 22.74
C THR A 42 -24.94 -14.22 21.80
N LYS A 43 -24.84 -14.46 20.49
CA LYS A 43 -25.03 -13.45 19.44
C LYS A 43 -26.51 -13.19 19.20
N GLU A 44 -26.95 -11.96 19.35
CA GLU A 44 -28.32 -11.56 19.05
C GLU A 44 -28.35 -10.16 18.40
N GLU A 45 -28.51 -10.10 17.08
CA GLU A 45 -28.24 -8.89 16.29
C GLU A 45 -29.17 -7.69 16.58
N ASN A 46 -30.42 -7.93 17.01
CA ASN A 46 -31.46 -6.91 17.05
C ASN A 46 -31.57 -6.14 18.39
N TRP A 47 -30.82 -6.53 19.43
CA TRP A 47 -31.01 -5.95 20.77
C TRP A 47 -30.09 -4.77 21.09
N CYS A 48 -29.01 -4.59 20.33
CA CYS A 48 -28.07 -3.48 20.50
C CYS A 48 -28.42 -2.25 19.64
N GLU A 49 -29.56 -2.25 18.95
CA GLU A 49 -30.00 -1.14 18.10
C GLU A 49 -30.20 0.18 18.87
N GLN A 50 -30.43 0.07 20.20
CA GLN A 50 -30.52 1.22 21.09
C GLN A 50 -29.16 1.89 21.35
N GLU A 51 -28.06 1.19 21.10
CA GLU A 51 -26.70 1.70 21.20
C GLU A 51 -26.13 2.05 19.81
N THR A 52 -25.18 2.99 19.77
CA THR A 52 -24.49 3.33 18.52
C THR A 52 -23.59 2.19 18.07
N LYS A 53 -23.91 1.57 16.93
CA LYS A 53 -23.08 0.52 16.33
C LYS A 53 -21.67 1.03 16.02
N PRO A 54 -20.62 0.39 16.55
CA PRO A 54 -19.24 0.73 16.21
C PRO A 54 -18.96 0.52 14.72
N PRO A 55 -18.00 1.25 14.12
CA PRO A 55 -17.66 1.07 12.72
C PRO A 55 -17.10 -0.34 12.48
N ASP A 56 -17.60 -1.00 11.44
CA ASP A 56 -17.15 -2.31 10.94
C ASP A 56 -16.08 -2.17 9.84
N SER A 57 -15.81 -0.93 9.40
CA SER A 57 -14.86 -0.60 8.34
C SER A 57 -14.08 0.68 8.68
N GLN A 58 -12.78 0.71 8.38
CA GLN A 58 -11.99 1.94 8.46
C GLN A 58 -10.88 1.99 7.40
N ARG A 59 -10.37 3.21 7.16
CA ARG A 59 -9.20 3.40 6.30
C ARG A 59 -7.92 2.99 7.04
N CYS A 60 -6.98 2.42 6.31
CA CYS A 60 -5.70 1.96 6.82
C CYS A 60 -4.59 2.23 5.80
N ASN A 61 -3.33 2.12 6.23
CA ASN A 61 -2.15 2.24 5.38
C ASN A 61 -2.11 3.50 4.50
N LEU A 62 -2.33 4.66 5.14
CA LEU A 62 -2.43 5.97 4.49
C LEU A 62 -1.09 6.53 3.99
N GLN A 63 0.04 5.91 4.34
CA GLN A 63 1.35 6.27 3.81
C GLN A 63 1.35 6.23 2.28
N LYS A 64 2.00 7.21 1.65
CA LYS A 64 2.18 7.19 0.19
C LYS A 64 2.94 5.93 -0.22
N CYS A 65 2.53 5.32 -1.33
CA CYS A 65 3.34 4.26 -1.92
C CYS A 65 4.66 4.85 -2.40
N VAL A 66 5.76 4.29 -1.91
CA VAL A 66 7.07 4.53 -2.50
C VAL A 66 7.08 3.77 -3.82
N LYS A 67 6.69 4.48 -4.87
CA LYS A 67 7.06 4.04 -6.22
C LYS A 67 8.57 4.07 -6.18
N ASN A 68 9.21 2.90 -6.30
CA ASN A 68 10.61 2.83 -6.71
C ASN A 68 10.72 3.34 -8.16
N ILE A 69 10.36 4.60 -8.38
CA ILE A 69 10.88 5.38 -9.49
C ILE A 69 12.35 5.39 -9.16
N GLY A 70 13.10 4.50 -9.82
CA GLY A 70 14.51 4.27 -9.55
C GLY A 70 15.16 5.60 -9.23
N SER A 71 15.82 5.67 -8.08
CA SER A 71 16.43 6.89 -7.58
C SER A 71 17.06 7.65 -8.75
N PRO A 72 16.86 8.98 -8.84
CA PRO A 72 17.46 9.76 -9.91
C PRO A 72 18.92 9.38 -10.02
N CYS A 73 19.30 8.80 -11.16
CA CYS A 73 20.67 8.36 -11.38
C CYS A 73 21.63 9.53 -11.16
N SER A 74 22.37 9.51 -10.05
CA SER A 74 23.37 10.53 -9.73
C SER A 74 24.66 10.31 -10.50
N LYS A 75 25.04 9.04 -10.73
CA LYS A 75 26.21 8.65 -11.52
C LYS A 75 26.12 7.20 -12.00
N ASP A 76 26.91 6.87 -13.02
CA ASP A 76 27.16 5.49 -13.40
C ASP A 76 27.81 4.71 -12.25
N ARG A 77 27.39 3.46 -12.06
CA ARG A 77 27.98 2.51 -11.11
C ARG A 77 29.23 1.84 -11.66
N LEU A 78 29.31 1.67 -12.98
CA LEU A 78 30.49 1.11 -13.67
C LEU A 78 31.39 2.24 -14.19
N SER A 79 32.62 1.88 -14.60
CA SER A 79 33.58 2.85 -15.13
C SER A 79 33.03 3.55 -16.39
N MET A 80 33.40 4.82 -16.58
CA MET A 80 33.06 5.62 -17.76
C MET A 80 33.36 4.85 -19.06
N ASN A 81 34.57 4.32 -19.23
CA ASN A 81 35.00 3.60 -20.43
C ASN A 81 34.14 2.36 -20.73
N PHE A 82 33.75 1.61 -19.69
CA PHE A 82 32.86 0.46 -19.86
C PHE A 82 31.47 0.91 -20.30
N CYS A 83 30.91 1.92 -19.64
CA CYS A 83 29.58 2.43 -19.95
C CYS A 83 29.50 3.06 -21.33
N GLU A 84 30.54 3.76 -21.77
CA GLU A 84 30.65 4.30 -23.13
C GLU A 84 30.69 3.16 -24.15
N LYS A 85 31.54 2.15 -23.93
CA LYS A 85 31.57 0.99 -24.83
C LYS A 85 30.22 0.29 -24.92
N VAL A 86 29.50 0.17 -23.80
CA VAL A 86 28.15 -0.43 -23.74
C VAL A 86 27.09 0.43 -24.44
N ARG A 87 27.23 1.76 -24.40
CA ARG A 87 26.42 2.70 -25.18
C ARG A 87 26.66 2.55 -26.67
N ASP A 88 27.92 2.49 -27.09
CA ASP A 88 28.32 2.47 -28.49
C ASP A 88 27.89 1.16 -29.18
N ILE A 89 27.81 0.05 -28.43
CA ILE A 89 27.25 -1.23 -28.91
C ILE A 89 25.71 -1.32 -28.81
N GLY A 90 25.00 -0.24 -28.44
CA GLY A 90 23.54 -0.17 -28.39
C GLY A 90 22.89 -0.99 -27.28
N ARG A 91 23.61 -1.37 -26.22
CA ARG A 91 23.11 -2.25 -25.15
C ARG A 91 22.42 -1.50 -24.00
N CYS A 92 22.25 -0.19 -24.12
CA CYS A 92 21.56 0.65 -23.12
C CYS A 92 20.09 0.28 -22.87
N SER A 93 19.48 -0.52 -23.76
CA SER A 93 18.14 -1.08 -23.57
C SER A 93 18.08 -2.23 -22.56
N ALA A 94 19.20 -2.88 -22.24
CA ALA A 94 19.21 -3.96 -21.26
C ALA A 94 18.97 -3.41 -19.84
N PRO A 95 18.02 -3.95 -19.05
CA PRO A 95 17.66 -3.39 -17.73
C PRO A 95 18.84 -3.28 -16.76
N SER A 96 19.70 -4.30 -16.73
CA SER A 96 20.92 -4.31 -15.91
C SER A 96 21.87 -3.18 -16.30
N VAL A 97 22.15 -3.04 -17.60
CA VAL A 97 22.98 -1.96 -18.15
C VAL A 97 22.36 -0.59 -17.86
N ARG A 98 21.05 -0.43 -18.07
CA ARG A 98 20.34 0.83 -17.85
C ARG A 98 20.42 1.28 -16.39
N ILE A 99 20.48 0.35 -15.45
CA ILE A 99 20.66 0.63 -14.02
C ILE A 99 22.14 0.94 -13.71
N GLN A 100 23.09 0.18 -14.25
CA GLN A 100 24.52 0.32 -13.94
C GLN A 100 25.21 1.49 -14.67
N CYS A 101 24.79 1.80 -15.88
CA CYS A 101 25.30 2.86 -16.75
C CYS A 101 24.22 3.92 -16.99
N CYS A 102 23.50 4.26 -15.93
CA CYS A 102 22.29 5.06 -15.98
C CYS A 102 22.49 6.51 -16.46
N GLN A 103 23.67 7.10 -16.24
CA GLN A 103 24.01 8.44 -16.70
C GLN A 103 24.42 8.40 -18.17
N THR A 104 25.30 7.46 -18.53
CA THR A 104 25.75 7.29 -19.92
C THR A 104 24.60 6.87 -20.86
N CYS A 105 23.72 5.98 -20.44
CA CYS A 105 22.55 5.55 -21.22
C CYS A 105 21.39 6.56 -21.25
N LYS A 106 21.34 7.51 -20.30
CA LYS A 106 20.42 8.67 -20.41
C LYS A 106 20.88 9.64 -21.50
N ARG A 107 22.20 9.83 -21.66
CA ARG A 107 22.76 10.69 -22.73
C ARG A 107 22.45 10.15 -24.13
N SER A 108 22.43 8.83 -24.32
CA SER A 108 22.05 8.25 -25.62
C SER A 108 20.56 8.43 -25.95
N LEU A 109 19.68 8.39 -24.95
CA LEU A 109 18.24 8.65 -25.14
C LEU A 109 17.95 10.11 -25.51
N ALA A 110 18.81 11.06 -25.10
CA ALA A 110 18.74 12.46 -25.51
C ALA A 110 19.31 12.70 -26.92
N ALA A 111 20.32 11.92 -27.33
CA ALA A 111 20.91 12.02 -28.67
C ALA A 111 19.95 11.53 -29.78
N SER A 112 19.15 10.48 -29.51
CA SER A 112 18.17 9.96 -30.48
C SER A 112 16.94 10.85 -30.67
N THR A 113 16.75 11.89 -29.86
CA THR A 113 15.68 12.89 -30.02
C THR A 113 16.06 14.09 -30.88
N MET A 114 17.33 14.22 -31.33
CA MET A 114 17.80 15.37 -32.12
C MET A 114 18.01 15.09 -33.62
N GLU A 115 17.63 13.91 -34.14
CA GLU A 115 17.73 13.57 -35.57
C GLU A 115 16.38 13.65 -36.33
N ARG A 116 15.44 14.49 -35.88
CA ARG A 116 14.13 14.64 -36.55
C ARG A 116 13.66 16.08 -36.80
N GLU A 117 14.59 17.03 -36.91
CA GLU A 117 14.33 18.39 -37.41
C GLU A 117 15.56 18.92 -38.18
N ASN A 118 15.72 18.50 -39.44
CA ASN A 118 16.06 19.34 -40.62
C ASN A 118 16.06 18.47 -41.87
#